data_AF-A0A061JLV5-F1
#
_entry.id   AF-A0A061JLV5-F1
#
_cell.length_a   1.000
_cell.length_b   1.000
_cell.length_c   1.000
_cell.angle_alpha   90.00
_cell.angle_beta   90.00
_cell.angle_gamma   90.00
#
_symmetry.space_group_name_H-M   'P 1'
#
loop_
_entity.id
_entity.type
_entity.pdbx_description
1 polymer ?
#
loop_
_entity_poly.entity_id
_entity_poly.type
_entity_poly.pdbx_seq_one_letter_code
_entity_poly.pdbx_strand_id
1 'polypeptide(L)'
;MSNPVWPDHFRYIDAIGPEGVSIICKRYVVIRETEHCYWLVVPSYVFIAKASLERGVIPKYAKRVLKVSGRRFAYPEKERALESYKARKRWQLSHAKLATERAMAALDEIKELSEIEDLRVCAGGEYIKNLGWEAA
;
A
#
# COMPACT_ATOMS: atom_id res chain seq x y z
N MET A 1 10.56 34.45 11.15
CA MET A 1 10.70 33.78 9.84
C MET A 1 9.37 33.11 9.51
N SER A 2 8.71 33.51 8.44
CA SER A 2 7.49 32.85 7.97
C SER A 2 7.84 31.41 7.58
N ASN A 3 7.15 30.43 8.16
CA ASN A 3 7.31 29.05 7.73
C ASN A 3 6.84 28.92 6.27
N PRO A 4 7.55 28.18 5.40
CA PRO A 4 7.04 27.89 4.07
C PRO A 4 5.68 27.20 4.18
N VAL A 5 4.72 27.66 3.38
CA VAL A 5 3.40 27.03 3.28
C VAL A 5 3.57 25.81 2.37
N TRP A 6 3.86 24.67 2.98
CA TRP A 6 3.93 23.39 2.27
C TRP A 6 2.54 22.82 1.98
N PRO A 7 2.34 22.13 0.84
CA PRO A 7 1.06 21.50 0.55
C PRO A 7 0.81 20.31 1.48
N ASP A 8 -0.44 20.20 1.94
CA ASP A 8 -0.92 18.98 2.56
C ASP A 8 -0.86 17.81 1.57
N HIS A 9 -0.74 16.60 2.11
CA HIS A 9 -0.72 15.37 1.33
C HIS A 9 -1.81 14.42 1.83
N PHE A 10 -2.49 13.75 0.91
CA PHE A 10 -3.62 12.88 1.18
C PHE A 10 -3.30 11.43 0.81
N ARG A 11 -3.85 10.51 1.59
CA ARG A 11 -3.81 9.07 1.30
C ARG A 11 -5.13 8.44 1.75
N TYR A 12 -5.84 7.82 0.82
CA TYR A 12 -6.97 6.98 1.15
C TYR A 12 -6.50 5.64 1.71
N ILE A 13 -7.07 5.24 2.83
CA ILE A 13 -6.89 3.93 3.46
C ILE A 13 -8.26 3.34 3.76
N ASP A 14 -8.28 2.06 4.14
CA ASP A 14 -9.46 1.38 4.60
C ASP A 14 -9.26 0.70 5.95
N ALA A 15 -10.36 0.53 6.67
CA ALA A 15 -10.43 -0.20 7.91
C ALA A 15 -11.67 -1.11 7.89
N ILE A 16 -11.52 -2.32 8.41
CA ILE A 16 -12.61 -3.27 8.60
C ILE A 16 -13.14 -3.08 10.03
N GLY A 17 -14.46 -3.02 10.16
CA GLY A 17 -15.16 -2.96 11.44
C GLY A 17 -16.53 -3.67 11.36
N PRO A 18 -17.33 -3.60 12.43
CA PRO A 18 -18.65 -4.26 12.48
C PRO A 18 -19.59 -3.85 11.34
N GLU A 19 -19.52 -2.60 10.91
CA GLU A 19 -20.34 -2.03 9.82
C GLU A 19 -19.78 -2.33 8.42
N GLY A 20 -18.73 -3.13 8.31
CA GLY A 20 -18.05 -3.46 7.05
C GLY A 20 -16.77 -2.67 6.82
N VAL A 21 -16.56 -2.18 5.60
CA VAL A 21 -15.29 -1.53 5.18
C VAL A 21 -15.46 -0.02 5.05
N SER A 22 -14.75 0.73 5.89
CA SER A 22 -14.71 2.19 5.84
C SER A 22 -13.54 2.66 5.00
N ILE A 23 -13.76 3.60 4.08
CA ILE A 23 -12.70 4.25 3.29
C ILE A 23 -12.45 5.66 3.85
N ILE A 24 -11.22 5.93 4.29
CA ILE A 24 -10.83 7.15 5.02
C ILE A 24 -9.76 7.91 4.26
N CYS A 25 -10.02 9.18 3.94
CA CYS A 25 -9.00 10.10 3.42
C CYS A 25 -8.14 10.64 4.56
N LYS A 26 -6.94 10.07 4.77
CA LYS A 26 -5.99 10.60 5.75
C LYS A 26 -5.22 11.80 5.19
N ARG A 27 -5.14 12.86 5.99
CA ARG A 27 -4.33 14.06 5.74
C ARG A 27 -2.99 13.93 6.43
N TYR A 28 -1.95 14.37 5.74
CA TYR A 28 -0.57 14.42 6.20
C TYR A 28 -0.01 15.80 5.91
N VAL A 29 0.89 16.26 6.77
CA VAL A 29 1.55 17.57 6.64
C VAL A 29 3.06 17.39 6.57
N VAL A 30 3.72 18.29 5.85
CA VAL A 30 5.18 18.29 5.71
C VAL A 30 5.82 18.80 7.00
N ILE A 31 6.84 18.10 7.49
CA ILE A 31 7.68 18.53 8.64
C ILE A 31 9.10 18.87 8.22
N ARG A 32 9.53 18.37 7.07
CA ARG A 32 10.85 18.63 6.49
C ARG A 32 10.78 18.42 4.99
N GLU A 33 11.46 19.29 4.27
CA GLU A 33 11.67 19.21 2.84
C GLU A 33 13.17 19.05 2.56
N THR A 34 13.51 18.27 1.55
CA THR A 34 14.81 18.32 0.86
C THR A 34 14.56 18.58 -0.62
N GLU A 35 15.62 18.69 -1.42
CA GLU A 35 15.50 18.87 -2.87
C GLU A 35 14.54 17.86 -3.52
N HIS A 36 14.64 16.58 -3.16
CA HIS A 36 13.92 15.50 -3.83
C HIS A 36 12.72 14.93 -3.05
N CYS A 37 12.58 15.23 -1.76
CA CYS A 37 11.54 14.59 -0.95
C CYS A 37 10.94 15.47 0.14
N TYR A 38 9.73 15.10 0.53
CA TYR A 38 9.05 15.55 1.73
C TYR A 38 9.05 14.46 2.78
N TRP A 39 9.11 14.88 4.04
CA TRP A 39 8.83 14.04 5.19
C TRP A 39 7.49 14.45 5.79
N LEU A 40 6.58 13.48 5.87
CA LEU A 40 5.19 13.70 6.20
C LEU A 40 4.82 13.06 7.54
N VAL A 41 3.95 13.71 8.30
CA VAL A 41 3.32 13.13 9.51
C VAL A 41 1.83 13.43 9.51
N VAL A 42 1.07 12.71 10.34
CA VAL A 42 -0.32 13.10 10.61
C VAL A 42 -0.35 14.41 11.43
N PRO A 43 -1.36 15.28 11.25
CA PRO A 43 -1.41 16.60 11.90
C PRO A 43 -1.22 16.57 13.42
N SER A 44 -1.78 15.58 14.11
CA SER A 44 -1.68 15.45 15.58
C SER A 44 -0.26 15.19 16.09
N TYR A 45 0.68 14.80 15.22
CA TYR A 45 2.06 14.46 15.58
C TYR A 45 3.06 15.58 15.26
N VAL A 46 2.61 16.71 14.68
CA VAL A 46 3.49 17.79 14.22
C VAL A 46 4.39 18.32 15.32
N PHE A 47 3.83 18.57 16.50
CA PHE A 47 4.57 19.14 17.63
C PHE A 47 5.76 18.25 18.04
N ILE A 48 5.49 16.96 18.29
CA ILE A 48 6.50 15.98 18.69
C ILE A 48 7.51 15.72 17.56
N ALA A 49 7.05 15.76 16.31
CA ALA A 49 7.91 15.60 15.15
C ALA A 49 8.93 16.75 15.02
N LYS A 50 8.49 18.01 15.21
CA LYS A 50 9.37 19.18 15.19
C LYS A 50 10.43 19.11 16.29
N ALA A 51 10.04 18.78 17.52
CA ALA A 51 10.98 18.58 18.63
C ALA A 51 12.01 17.44 18.38
N SER A 52 11.65 16.45 17.56
CA SER A 52 12.60 15.40 17.15
C SER A 52 13.57 15.91 16.09
N LEU A 53 13.08 16.69 15.12
CA LEU A 53 13.91 17.30 14.08
C LEU A 53 14.90 18.32 14.66
N GLU A 54 14.52 19.10 15.66
CA GLU A 54 15.40 20.01 16.39
C GLU A 54 16.57 19.28 17.06
N ARG A 55 16.35 18.03 17.47
CA ARG A 55 17.40 17.12 17.98
C ARG A 55 18.18 16.41 16.88
N GLY A 56 17.96 16.76 15.61
CA GLY A 56 18.61 16.14 14.45
C GLY A 56 18.06 14.77 14.05
N VAL A 57 16.95 14.32 14.63
CA VAL A 57 16.41 12.97 14.42
C VAL A 57 15.11 13.01 13.61
N ILE A 58 15.03 12.18 12.57
CA ILE A 58 13.78 11.97 11.83
C ILE A 58 12.90 10.98 12.59
N PRO A 59 11.65 11.31 12.95
CA PRO A 59 10.77 10.39 13.64
C PRO A 59 10.50 9.10 12.85
N LYS A 60 10.50 7.95 13.52
CA LYS A 60 10.23 6.62 12.89
C LYS A 60 8.87 6.53 12.21
N TYR A 61 7.88 7.30 12.68
CA TYR A 61 6.54 7.34 12.11
C TYR A 61 6.41 8.30 10.92
N ALA A 62 7.42 9.12 10.63
CA ALA A 62 7.41 10.01 9.47
C ALA A 62 7.47 9.21 8.18
N LYS A 63 6.78 9.69 7.15
CA LYS A 63 6.69 9.03 5.84
C LYS A 63 7.40 9.87 4.79
N ARG A 64 8.38 9.27 4.12
CA ARG A 64 9.11 9.91 3.02
C ARG A 64 8.31 9.83 1.72
N VAL A 65 8.16 10.95 1.03
CA VAL A 65 7.51 11.05 -0.29
C VAL A 65 8.45 11.76 -1.26
N LEU A 66 8.74 11.13 -2.39
CA LEU A 66 9.51 11.75 -3.47
C LEU A 66 8.65 12.79 -4.21
N LYS A 67 9.23 13.94 -4.56
CA LYS A 67 8.55 15.01 -5.31
C LYS A 67 8.26 14.60 -6.75
N VAL A 68 9.13 13.78 -7.34
CA VAL A 68 9.01 13.24 -8.70
C VAL A 68 9.03 11.72 -8.62
N SER A 69 7.85 11.11 -8.60
CA SER A 69 7.66 9.65 -8.69
C SER A 69 6.24 9.33 -9.18
N GLY A 70 6.07 8.26 -9.95
CA GLY A 70 4.76 7.71 -10.33
C GLY A 70 4.03 7.00 -9.18
N ARG A 71 4.77 6.42 -8.23
CA ARG A 71 4.22 5.73 -7.05
C ARG A 71 4.70 6.41 -5.77
N ARG A 72 3.75 6.96 -5.00
CA ARG A 72 4.01 7.73 -3.77
C ARG A 72 3.19 7.21 -2.60
N PHE A 73 3.67 7.49 -1.40
CA PHE A 73 2.91 7.19 -0.19
C PHE A 73 1.66 8.07 -0.08
N ALA A 74 1.76 9.37 -0.33
CA ALA A 74 0.64 10.30 -0.30
C ALA A 74 0.80 11.33 -1.43
N TYR A 75 -0.28 12.02 -1.77
CA TYR A 75 -0.37 12.92 -2.93
C TYR A 75 -0.93 14.28 -2.51
N PRO A 76 -0.45 15.41 -3.06
CA PRO A 76 -1.02 16.72 -2.75
C PRO A 76 -2.51 16.85 -3.12
N GLU A 77 -2.93 16.19 -4.20
CA GLU A 77 -4.31 16.19 -4.66
C GLU A 77 -5.08 14.94 -4.20
N LYS A 78 -6.31 15.11 -3.73
CA LYS A 78 -7.16 13.98 -3.26
C LYS A 78 -7.51 13.03 -4.41
N GLU A 79 -7.71 13.57 -5.61
CA GLU A 79 -8.05 12.82 -6.82
C GLU A 79 -6.96 11.79 -7.15
N ARG A 80 -5.70 12.23 -7.18
CA ARG A 80 -4.54 11.35 -7.37
C ARG A 80 -4.36 10.35 -6.22
N ALA A 81 -4.63 10.77 -4.98
CA ALA A 81 -4.62 9.86 -3.84
C ALA A 81 -5.67 8.75 -3.97
N LEU A 82 -6.85 9.08 -4.51
CA LEU A 82 -7.94 8.14 -4.76
C LEU A 82 -7.63 7.19 -5.92
N GLU A 83 -7.07 7.69 -7.02
CA GLU A 83 -6.59 6.86 -8.14
C GLU A 83 -5.55 5.84 -7.67
N SER A 84 -4.58 6.30 -6.87
CA SER A 84 -3.58 5.43 -6.25
C SER A 84 -4.23 4.38 -5.35
N TYR A 85 -5.28 4.73 -4.60
CA TYR A 85 -6.02 3.78 -3.78
C TYR A 85 -6.76 2.73 -4.60
N LYS A 86 -7.45 3.13 -5.67
CA LYS A 86 -8.10 2.21 -6.62
C LYS A 86 -7.08 1.23 -7.21
N ALA A 87 -5.92 1.72 -7.64
CA ALA A 87 -4.84 0.88 -8.16
C ALA A 87 -4.36 -0.15 -7.12
N ARG A 88 -4.13 0.28 -5.86
CA ARG A 88 -3.76 -0.64 -4.78
C ARG A 88 -4.84 -1.69 -4.51
N LYS A 89 -6.12 -1.33 -4.56
CA LYS A 89 -7.22 -2.27 -4.32
C LYS A 89 -7.40 -3.28 -5.45
N ARG A 90 -7.24 -2.87 -6.71
CA ARG A 90 -7.19 -3.81 -7.85
C ARG A 90 -6.04 -4.80 -7.70
N TRP A 91 -4.87 -4.31 -7.31
CA TRP A 91 -3.70 -5.15 -7.06
C TRP A 91 -3.94 -6.14 -5.91
N GLN A 92 -4.48 -5.66 -4.78
CA GLN A 92 -4.84 -6.51 -3.65
C GLN A 92 -5.85 -7.60 -4.04
N LEU A 93 -6.88 -7.24 -4.82
CA LEU A 93 -7.88 -8.20 -5.29
C LEU A 93 -7.26 -9.25 -6.22
N SER A 94 -6.40 -8.84 -7.16
CA SER A 94 -5.70 -9.76 -8.06
C SER A 94 -4.82 -10.74 -7.27
N HIS A 95 -4.05 -10.25 -6.30
CA HIS A 95 -3.26 -11.11 -5.41
C HIS A 95 -4.11 -12.07 -4.57
N ALA A 96 -5.23 -11.59 -4.02
CA ALA A 96 -6.12 -12.42 -3.23
C ALA A 96 -6.73 -13.54 -4.10
N LYS A 97 -7.22 -13.20 -5.30
CA LYS A 97 -7.73 -14.18 -6.27
C LYS A 97 -6.67 -15.24 -6.61
N LEU A 98 -5.46 -14.79 -6.93
CA LEU A 98 -4.36 -15.72 -7.21
C LEU A 98 -4.07 -16.66 -6.04
N ALA A 99 -4.02 -16.13 -4.81
CA ALA A 99 -3.76 -16.92 -3.62
C ALA A 99 -4.86 -17.94 -3.34
N THR A 100 -6.12 -17.55 -3.47
CA THR A 100 -7.29 -18.43 -3.31
C THR A 100 -7.28 -19.54 -4.36
N GLU A 101 -7.10 -19.20 -5.63
CA GLU A 101 -7.09 -20.17 -6.74
C GLU A 101 -5.96 -21.18 -6.61
N ARG A 102 -4.78 -20.72 -6.16
CA ARG A 102 -3.65 -21.61 -5.86
C ARG A 102 -3.99 -22.56 -4.71
N ALA A 103 -4.60 -22.06 -3.63
CA ALA A 103 -4.97 -22.89 -2.49
C ALA A 103 -6.06 -23.91 -2.86
N MET A 104 -7.07 -23.49 -3.62
CA MET A 104 -8.13 -24.38 -4.13
C MET A 104 -7.55 -25.48 -5.02
N ALA A 105 -6.72 -25.12 -6.01
CA ALA A 105 -6.12 -26.10 -6.90
C ALA A 105 -5.25 -27.14 -6.18
N ALA A 106 -4.50 -26.72 -5.15
CA ALA A 106 -3.73 -27.65 -4.34
C ALA A 106 -4.62 -28.54 -3.47
N LEU A 107 -5.64 -27.98 -2.81
CA LEU A 107 -6.57 -28.75 -1.96
C LEU A 107 -7.36 -29.79 -2.77
N ASP A 108 -7.85 -29.43 -3.95
CA ASP A 108 -8.61 -30.34 -4.83
C ASP A 108 -7.78 -31.55 -5.26
N GLU A 109 -6.48 -31.34 -5.49
CA GLU A 109 -5.54 -32.39 -5.90
C GLU A 109 -5.19 -33.33 -4.74
N ILE A 110 -4.95 -32.79 -3.54
CA ILE A 110 -4.45 -33.56 -2.40
C ILE A 110 -5.55 -34.19 -1.54
N LYS A 111 -6.83 -33.83 -1.72
CA LYS A 111 -7.92 -34.20 -0.81
C LYS A 111 -8.06 -35.72 -0.55
N GLU A 112 -7.76 -36.56 -1.55
CA GLU A 112 -7.84 -38.03 -1.44
C GLU A 112 -6.45 -38.71 -1.38
N LEU A 113 -5.36 -37.93 -1.33
CA LEU A 113 -4.00 -38.47 -1.35
C LEU A 113 -3.49 -38.70 0.08
N SER A 114 -3.04 -39.93 0.36
CA SER A 114 -2.33 -40.25 1.61
C SER A 114 -0.83 -39.92 1.53
N GLU A 115 -0.26 -39.94 0.33
CA GLU A 115 1.15 -39.64 0.03
C GLU A 115 1.24 -38.86 -1.29
N ILE A 116 2.28 -38.05 -1.43
CA ILE A 116 2.53 -37.21 -2.61
C ILE A 116 4.02 -37.22 -2.95
N GLU A 117 4.35 -37.20 -4.24
CA GLU A 117 5.72 -37.06 -4.74
C GLU A 117 6.31 -35.68 -4.38
N ASP A 118 7.64 -35.59 -4.27
CA ASP A 118 8.35 -34.34 -3.93
C ASP A 118 8.02 -33.17 -4.89
N LEU A 119 7.69 -33.48 -6.15
CA LEU A 119 7.21 -32.52 -7.13
C LEU A 119 5.93 -33.03 -7.78
N ARG A 120 4.81 -32.33 -7.51
CA ARG A 120 3.54 -32.54 -8.20
C ARG A 120 3.02 -31.23 -8.76
N VAL A 121 2.71 -31.20 -10.05
CA VAL A 121 2.15 -30.03 -10.73
C VAL A 121 0.63 -30.14 -10.78
N CYS A 122 -0.06 -29.14 -10.23
CA CYS A 122 -1.52 -29.04 -10.28
C CYS A 122 -1.93 -28.23 -11.52
N ALA A 123 -3.05 -28.59 -12.17
CA ALA A 123 -3.48 -27.93 -13.41
C ALA A 123 -3.83 -26.43 -13.27
N GLY A 124 -4.01 -25.95 -12.02
CA GLY A 124 -4.42 -24.58 -11.70
C GLY A 124 -5.85 -24.25 -12.17
N GLY A 125 -6.56 -23.39 -11.43
CA GLY A 125 -7.88 -22.90 -11.84
C GLY A 125 -7.84 -22.02 -13.10
N GLU A 126 -9.01 -21.68 -13.65
CA GLU A 126 -9.13 -20.82 -14.84
C GLU A 126 -8.41 -19.48 -14.68
N TYR A 127 -8.44 -18.90 -13.48
CA TYR A 127 -7.73 -17.65 -13.20
C TYR A 127 -6.23 -17.77 -13.42
N ILE A 128 -5.62 -18.87 -12.95
CA ILE A 128 -4.19 -19.14 -13.12
C ILE A 128 -3.86 -19.33 -14.59
N LYS A 129 -4.68 -20.07 -15.35
CA LYS A 129 -4.49 -20.29 -16.79
C LYS A 129 -4.53 -18.99 -17.60
N ASN A 130 -5.34 -18.02 -17.17
CA ASN A 130 -5.53 -16.75 -17.85
C ASN A 130 -4.56 -15.63 -17.41
N LEU A 131 -3.51 -15.93 -16.63
CA LEU A 131 -2.54 -14.93 -16.18
C LEU A 131 -1.58 -14.42 -17.26
N GLY A 132 -1.72 -14.88 -18.52
CA GLY A 132 -0.89 -14.41 -19.63
C GLY A 132 0.58 -14.69 -19.36
N TRP A 133 0.91 -15.96 -19.11
CA TRP A 133 2.28 -16.47 -18.91
C TRP A 133 3.13 -16.36 -20.18
N GLU A 134 3.20 -15.20 -20.83
CA GLU A 134 4.27 -14.94 -21.79
C GLU A 134 5.56 -14.84 -20.99
N ALA A 135 6.56 -15.64 -21.41
CA ALA A 135 7.84 -15.75 -20.73
C ALA A 135 8.48 -14.36 -20.59
N ALA A 136 8.71 -13.95 -19.34
CA ALA A 136 9.55 -12.80 -19.01
C ALA A 136 11.03 -13.10 -19.25
#